data_AF-A0AAV5SS90-F1
#
_entry.id   AF-A0AAV5SS90-F1
#
_cell.length_a   1.000
_cell.length_b   1.000
_cell.length_c   1.000
_cell.angle_alpha   90.00
_cell.angle_beta   90.00
_cell.angle_gamma   90.00
#
_symmetry.space_group_name_H-M   'P 1'
#
loop_
_entity.id
_entity.type
_entity.pdbx_description
1 polymer ?
#
loop_
_entity_poly.entity_id
_entity_poly.type
_entity_poly.pdbx_seq_one_letter_code
_entity_poly.pdbx_strand_id
1 'polypeptide(L)'
;GSYANCLRNKHSTSPSLAGLDLLYDCGHESLSDEHSRVCSANYTVIRNRDGPILRLKATPLCVLCGEEAAKDLFGYAAHLRSHKSSLKDEGIYLICSCDYEVRAVGPHLHSKMCDGRQFTIHKLDEEEWS
;
A
#
# COMPACT_ATOMS: atom_id res chain seq x y z
N GLY A 1 -21.51 7.20 -11.14
CA GLY A 1 -20.69 8.17 -10.38
C GLY A 1 -19.25 7.92 -10.71
N SER A 2 -18.48 8.97 -11.02
CA SER A 2 -17.07 8.86 -11.44
C SER A 2 -16.18 8.22 -10.37
N TYR A 3 -15.19 7.43 -10.80
CA TYR A 3 -14.19 6.80 -9.93
C TYR A 3 -13.45 7.83 -9.06
N ALA A 4 -13.08 8.98 -9.63
CA ALA A 4 -12.42 10.07 -8.90
C ALA A 4 -13.34 10.67 -7.80
N ASN A 5 -14.65 10.65 -8.01
CA ASN A 5 -15.62 11.06 -6.99
C ASN A 5 -15.80 10.01 -5.90
N CYS A 6 -15.73 8.72 -6.22
CA CYS A 6 -15.71 7.66 -5.23
C CYS A 6 -14.51 7.82 -4.28
N LEU A 7 -13.31 8.02 -4.85
CA LEU A 7 -12.09 8.25 -4.08
C LEU A 7 -12.20 9.48 -3.18
N ARG A 8 -12.70 10.61 -3.70
CA ARG A 8 -12.85 11.83 -2.89
C ARG A 8 -13.87 11.68 -1.78
N ASN A 9 -15.04 11.11 -2.08
CA ASN A 9 -16.17 11.13 -1.15
C ASN A 9 -16.15 9.99 -0.13
N LYS A 10 -15.62 8.81 -0.52
CA LYS A 10 -15.59 7.64 0.37
C LYS A 10 -14.25 7.41 1.02
N HIS A 11 -13.16 7.82 0.37
CA HIS A 11 -11.80 7.50 0.79
C HIS A 11 -10.96 8.75 1.10
N SER A 12 -11.56 9.95 1.02
CA SER A 12 -10.88 11.23 1.25
C SER A 12 -9.54 11.33 0.50
N THR A 13 -9.50 10.81 -0.73
CA THR A 13 -8.29 10.72 -1.57
C THR A 13 -8.59 11.08 -3.03
N SER A 14 -7.57 11.23 -3.86
CA SER A 14 -7.71 11.41 -5.31
C SER A 14 -6.90 10.35 -6.05
N PRO A 15 -7.15 10.12 -7.36
CA PRO A 15 -6.34 9.21 -8.16
C PRO A 15 -4.84 9.53 -8.05
N SER A 16 -4.48 10.79 -8.22
CA SER A 16 -3.09 11.28 -8.07
C SER A 16 -2.47 11.00 -6.72
N LEU A 17 -3.21 11.17 -5.61
CA LEU A 17 -2.70 10.87 -4.28
C LEU A 17 -2.63 9.36 -4.04
N ALA A 18 -3.52 8.58 -4.64
CA ALA A 18 -3.52 7.12 -4.55
C ALA A 18 -2.44 6.44 -5.41
N GLY A 19 -1.66 7.20 -6.19
CA GLY A 19 -0.72 6.66 -7.18
C GLY A 19 -1.46 5.91 -8.30
N LEU A 20 -2.63 6.39 -8.70
CA LEU A 20 -3.50 5.77 -9.70
C LEU A 20 -3.80 6.76 -10.82
N ASP A 21 -3.72 6.27 -12.05
CA ASP A 21 -4.05 7.01 -13.26
C ASP A 21 -5.24 6.35 -13.96
N LEU A 22 -5.97 7.14 -14.74
CA LEU A 22 -7.00 6.68 -15.66
C LEU A 22 -6.38 6.56 -17.05
N LEU A 23 -6.27 5.34 -17.58
CA LEU A 23 -5.86 5.08 -18.95
C LEU A 23 -7.09 4.88 -19.82
N TYR A 24 -7.33 5.82 -20.74
CA TYR A 24 -8.45 5.78 -21.66
C TYR A 24 -8.12 4.94 -22.89
N ASP A 25 -9.14 4.34 -23.52
CA ASP A 25 -8.98 3.54 -24.75
C ASP A 25 -8.39 4.36 -25.92
N CYS A 26 -8.48 5.69 -25.86
CA CYS A 26 -7.84 6.60 -26.81
C CYS A 26 -6.32 6.75 -26.60
N GLY A 27 -5.75 6.10 -25.59
CA GLY A 27 -4.34 6.17 -25.22
C GLY A 27 -3.97 7.36 -24.33
N HIS A 28 -4.94 8.13 -23.85
CA HIS A 28 -4.68 9.25 -22.95
C HIS A 28 -4.63 8.79 -21.49
N GLU A 29 -3.62 9.25 -20.76
CA GLU A 29 -3.50 9.05 -19.32
C GLU A 29 -3.93 10.31 -18.58
N SER A 30 -4.75 10.16 -17.54
CA SER A 30 -5.24 11.30 -16.77
C SER A 30 -5.38 11.01 -15.28
N LEU A 31 -5.07 12.01 -14.46
CA LEU A 31 -5.22 11.98 -13.01
C LEU A 31 -6.64 12.30 -12.55
N SER A 32 -7.52 12.64 -13.48
CA SER A 32 -8.91 13.02 -13.21
C SER A 32 -9.84 12.47 -14.29
N ASP A 33 -11.13 12.53 -14.00
CA ASP A 33 -12.20 12.21 -14.94
C ASP A 33 -12.47 13.34 -15.95
N GLU A 34 -11.63 14.37 -16.01
CA GLU A 34 -11.86 15.52 -16.89
C GLU A 34 -11.79 15.14 -18.37
N HIS A 35 -10.92 14.21 -18.73
CA HIS A 35 -10.83 13.70 -20.09
C HIS A 35 -12.13 13.02 -20.56
N SER A 36 -12.92 12.42 -19.65
CA SER A 36 -14.22 11.83 -19.99
C SER A 36 -15.27 12.85 -20.48
N ARG A 37 -15.04 14.16 -20.25
CA ARG A 37 -15.92 15.24 -20.74
C ARG A 37 -15.68 15.57 -22.21
N VAL A 38 -14.48 15.28 -22.71
CA VAL A 38 -14.05 15.60 -24.08
C VAL A 38 -13.83 14.35 -24.93
N CYS A 39 -13.73 13.18 -24.30
CA CYS A 39 -13.53 11.90 -24.94
C CYS A 39 -14.53 10.88 -24.39
N SER A 40 -15.32 10.27 -25.27
CA SER A 40 -16.30 9.24 -24.91
C SER A 40 -15.68 7.83 -24.78
N ALA A 41 -14.35 7.73 -24.76
CA ALA A 41 -13.64 6.47 -24.56
C ALA A 41 -13.87 5.94 -23.14
N ASN A 42 -13.91 4.60 -23.00
CA ASN A 42 -13.86 4.01 -21.67
C ASN A 42 -12.46 4.21 -21.10
N TYR A 43 -12.34 4.04 -19.79
CA TYR A 43 -11.06 4.08 -19.09
C TYR A 43 -10.90 2.86 -18.18
N THR A 44 -9.65 2.51 -17.99
CA THR A 44 -9.20 1.57 -16.96
C THR A 44 -8.41 2.33 -15.91
N VAL A 45 -8.41 1.83 -14.68
CA VAL A 45 -7.60 2.40 -13.60
C VAL A 45 -6.28 1.62 -13.56
N ILE A 46 -5.17 2.33 -13.76
CA ILE A 46 -3.81 1.77 -13.73
C ILE A 46 -3.04 2.32 -12.53
N ARG A 47 -2.01 1.59 -12.07
CA ARG A 47 -1.07 2.11 -11.06
C ARG A 47 0.00 2.94 -11.74
N ASN A 48 0.15 4.19 -11.30
CA ASN A 48 1.26 5.03 -11.68
C ASN A 48 2.52 4.56 -10.94
N ARG A 49 3.55 4.11 -11.68
CA ARG A 49 4.81 3.65 -11.08
C ARG A 49 5.68 4.79 -10.54
N ASP A 50 5.44 6.02 -11.00
CA ASP A 50 6.23 7.22 -10.70
C ASP A 50 5.47 8.26 -9.85
N GLY A 51 4.19 8.02 -9.56
CA GLY A 51 3.35 8.93 -8.76
C GLY A 51 3.63 8.85 -7.26
N PRO A 52 3.37 9.93 -6.49
CA PRO A 52 3.50 9.90 -5.04
C PRO A 52 2.51 8.88 -4.45
N ILE A 53 3.01 7.76 -3.94
CA ILE A 53 2.22 6.82 -3.16
C ILE A 53 1.85 7.51 -1.84
N LEU A 54 0.75 8.27 -1.77
CA LEU A 54 0.16 8.59 -0.47
C LEU A 54 -0.51 7.33 0.05
N ARG A 55 0.32 6.56 0.76
CA ARG A 55 -0.06 5.45 1.61
C ARG A 55 -1.09 6.00 2.60
N LEU A 56 -2.36 5.65 2.41
CA LEU A 56 -3.44 5.89 3.37
C LEU A 56 -2.88 5.66 4.77
N LYS A 57 -3.15 6.57 5.73
CA LYS A 57 -2.91 6.37 7.17
C LYS A 57 -3.83 5.26 7.72
N ALA A 58 -4.00 4.17 7.00
CA ALA A 58 -4.67 2.98 7.47
C ALA A 58 -3.67 2.23 8.34
N THR A 59 -4.05 2.00 9.60
CA THR A 59 -3.31 1.06 10.43
C THR A 59 -3.38 -0.30 9.71
N PRO A 60 -2.25 -0.93 9.39
CA PRO A 60 -2.26 -2.22 8.71
C PRO A 60 -3.01 -3.25 9.56
N LEU A 61 -3.84 -4.07 8.91
CA LEU A 61 -4.51 -5.18 9.56
C LEU A 61 -3.57 -6.38 9.66
N CYS A 62 -3.63 -7.11 10.77
CA CYS A 62 -2.94 -8.37 10.92
C CYS A 62 -3.48 -9.40 9.92
N VAL A 63 -2.59 -10.09 9.21
CA VAL A 63 -2.96 -11.17 8.29
C VAL A 63 -3.58 -12.39 8.99
N LEU A 64 -3.34 -12.56 10.30
CA LEU A 64 -3.83 -13.71 11.08
C LEU A 64 -5.18 -13.46 11.75
N CYS A 65 -5.38 -12.28 12.35
CA CYS A 65 -6.60 -11.98 13.12
C CYS A 65 -7.48 -10.89 12.50
N GLY A 66 -7.01 -10.16 11.48
CA GLY A 66 -7.75 -9.07 10.86
C GLY A 66 -7.90 -7.82 11.73
N GLU A 67 -7.30 -7.77 12.92
CA GLU A 67 -7.30 -6.60 13.80
C GLU A 67 -6.22 -5.57 13.40
N GLU A 68 -6.39 -4.32 13.81
CA GLU A 68 -5.41 -3.26 13.59
C GLU A 68 -4.08 -3.57 14.30
N ALA A 69 -3.04 -3.84 13.51
CA ALA A 69 -1.74 -4.32 13.96
C ALA A 69 -0.71 -3.18 13.98
N ALA A 70 -0.85 -2.27 14.94
CA ALA A 70 0.10 -1.19 15.27
C ALA A 70 0.50 -0.25 14.10
N LYS A 71 1.03 0.93 14.44
CA LYS A 71 1.31 1.99 13.46
C LYS A 71 2.73 1.96 12.90
N ASP A 72 3.57 1.03 13.34
CA ASP A 72 4.97 0.95 12.92
C ASP A 72 5.44 -0.50 12.73
N LEU A 73 6.56 -0.67 12.02
CA LEU A 73 7.15 -1.97 11.67
C LEU A 73 7.41 -2.85 12.90
N PHE A 74 7.88 -2.23 13.98
CA PHE A 74 8.22 -2.94 15.20
C PHE A 74 6.95 -3.44 15.90
N GLY A 75 5.93 -2.60 15.98
CA GLY A 75 4.63 -2.92 16.54
C GLY A 75 3.94 -4.05 15.80
N TYR A 76 4.00 -4.06 14.46
CA TYR A 76 3.43 -5.16 13.67
C TYR A 76 4.19 -6.48 13.91
N ALA A 77 5.52 -6.45 13.87
CA ALA A 77 6.33 -7.63 14.16
C ALA A 77 6.15 -8.13 15.61
N ALA A 78 5.93 -7.23 16.56
CA ALA A 78 5.60 -7.58 17.95
C ALA A 78 4.19 -8.17 18.07
N HIS A 79 3.22 -7.65 17.31
CA HIS A 79 1.86 -8.20 17.26
C HIS A 79 1.86 -9.64 16.75
N LEU A 80 2.62 -9.99 15.70
CA LEU A 80 2.71 -11.39 15.24
C LEU A 80 3.17 -12.37 16.34
N ARG A 81 3.98 -11.91 17.29
CA ARG A 81 4.41 -12.75 18.42
C ARG A 81 3.27 -13.07 19.38
N SER A 82 2.20 -12.27 19.46
CA SER A 82 1.01 -12.63 20.24
C SER A 82 0.29 -13.85 19.65
N HIS A 83 0.42 -14.05 18.33
CA HIS A 83 -0.03 -15.23 17.59
C HIS A 83 0.98 -16.37 17.60
N LYS A 84 2.10 -16.24 18.31
CA LYS A 84 3.25 -17.18 18.26
C LYS A 84 3.78 -17.37 16.82
N SER A 85 3.68 -16.33 16.00
CA SER A 85 4.14 -16.33 14.61
C SER A 85 5.17 -15.22 14.36
N SER A 86 5.73 -15.19 13.15
CA SER A 86 6.70 -14.21 12.70
C SER A 86 6.51 -13.88 11.21
N LEU A 87 7.20 -12.84 10.73
CA LEU A 87 7.18 -12.48 9.30
C LEU A 87 7.59 -13.68 8.41
N LYS A 88 8.61 -14.42 8.85
CA LYS A 88 9.11 -15.61 8.16
C LYS A 88 8.07 -16.73 8.12
N ASP A 89 7.42 -17.00 9.25
CA ASP A 89 6.45 -18.10 9.36
C ASP A 89 5.22 -17.85 8.46
N GLU A 90 4.84 -16.59 8.31
CA GLU A 90 3.72 -16.17 7.46
C GLU A 90 4.11 -15.93 5.99
N GLY A 91 5.38 -16.10 5.63
CA GLY A 91 5.87 -15.80 4.27
C GLY A 91 5.63 -14.34 3.87
N ILE A 92 5.70 -13.41 4.82
CA ILE A 92 5.51 -11.98 4.58
C ILE A 92 6.77 -11.18 4.86
N TYR A 93 6.87 -10.02 4.22
CA TYR A 93 7.87 -9.01 4.53
C TYR A 93 7.23 -7.63 4.59
N LEU A 94 7.88 -6.72 5.30
CA LEU A 94 7.41 -5.35 5.46
C LEU A 94 8.28 -4.40 4.65
N ILE A 95 7.68 -3.49 3.88
CA ILE A 95 8.41 -2.43 3.17
C ILE A 95 8.15 -1.10 3.87
N CYS A 96 9.19 -0.51 4.47
CA CYS A 96 9.10 0.83 5.03
C CYS A 96 8.80 1.89 3.96
N SER A 97 8.29 3.05 4.36
CA SER A 97 8.12 4.19 3.46
C SER A 97 9.42 4.71 2.84
N CYS A 98 10.59 4.39 3.41
CA CYS A 98 11.89 4.71 2.81
C CYS A 98 12.43 3.59 1.89
N ASP A 99 11.54 2.70 1.43
CA ASP A 99 11.84 1.54 0.57
C ASP A 99 12.81 0.52 1.18
N TYR A 100 13.00 0.57 2.50
CA TYR A 100 13.74 -0.46 3.21
C TYR A 100 12.89 -1.70 3.45
N GLU A 101 13.44 -2.84 3.06
CA GLU A 101 12.76 -4.13 3.16
C GLU A 101 13.13 -4.86 4.45
N VAL A 102 12.11 -5.31 5.19
CA VAL A 102 12.25 -6.09 6.41
C VAL A 102 11.70 -7.50 6.17
N ARG A 103 12.59 -8.39 5.74
CA ARG A 103 12.30 -9.83 5.50
C ARG A 103 12.45 -10.70 6.75
N ALA A 104 13.23 -10.26 7.74
CA ALA A 104 13.54 -11.01 8.95
C ALA A 104 13.94 -10.09 10.11
N VAL A 105 14.43 -10.70 11.21
CA VAL A 105 14.81 -10.06 12.48
C VAL A 105 15.58 -8.75 12.25
N GLY A 106 15.02 -7.64 12.72
CA GLY A 106 15.58 -6.31 12.51
C GLY A 106 14.62 -5.11 12.45
N PRO A 107 13.27 -5.20 12.59
CA PRO A 107 12.42 -4.03 12.44
C PRO A 107 12.74 -2.96 13.48
N HIS A 108 13.25 -3.36 14.66
CA HIS A 108 13.62 -2.42 15.72
C HIS A 108 14.80 -1.50 15.37
N LEU A 109 15.80 -1.99 14.61
CA LEU A 109 16.96 -1.18 14.20
C LEU A 109 16.53 -0.15 13.16
N HIS A 110 15.75 -0.61 12.18
CA HIS A 110 15.25 0.26 11.13
C HIS A 110 14.24 1.28 11.65
N SER A 111 13.27 0.86 12.48
CA SER A 111 12.30 1.78 13.10
C SER A 111 12.94 2.87 13.94
N LYS A 112 14.05 2.59 14.63
CA LYS A 112 14.79 3.61 15.40
C LYS A 112 15.46 4.66 14.52
N MET A 113 15.92 4.29 13.31
CA MET A 113 16.62 5.20 12.40
C MET A 113 15.67 6.00 11.51
N CYS A 114 14.58 5.36 11.06
CA CYS A 114 13.66 5.94 10.07
C CYS A 114 12.41 6.59 10.72
N ASP A 115 12.29 6.56 12.06
CA ASP A 115 11.05 6.86 12.80
C ASP A 115 9.89 5.87 12.47
N GLY A 116 10.03 5.02 11.44
CA GLY A 116 9.35 3.74 11.26
C GLY A 116 7.83 3.76 11.12
N ARG A 117 7.21 4.93 11.01
CA ARG A 117 5.77 5.16 11.22
C ARG A 117 4.86 4.68 10.08
N GLN A 118 5.43 4.25 8.97
CA GLN A 118 4.67 3.81 7.80
C GLN A 118 5.38 2.66 7.10
N PHE A 119 4.61 1.62 6.79
CA PHE A 119 5.08 0.46 6.06
C PHE A 119 3.92 -0.20 5.30
N THR A 120 4.25 -1.08 4.35
CA THR A 120 3.31 -1.96 3.66
C THR A 120 3.68 -3.42 3.92
N ILE A 121 2.68 -4.30 3.91
CA ILE A 121 2.85 -5.74 4.08
C ILE A 121 2.77 -6.39 2.71
N HIS A 122 3.73 -7.26 2.40
CA HIS A 122 3.78 -8.01 1.16
C HIS A 122 3.87 -9.50 1.48
N LYS A 123 3.15 -10.32 0.72
CA LYS A 123 3.30 -11.79 0.74
C LYS A 123 4.31 -12.17 -0.33
N LEU A 124 5.18 -13.10 0.01
CA LEU A 124 6.05 -13.76 -0.96
C LEU A 124 5.23 -14.84 -1.66
N ASP A 125 5.40 -14.96 -2.97
CA ASP A 125 4.98 -16.15 -3.69
C ASP A 125 5.82 -17.34 -3.18
N GLU A 126 5.25 -18.55 -3.17
CA GLU A 126 5.80 -19.76 -2.51
C GLU A 126 7.23 -20.16 -2.98
N GLU A 127 7.76 -19.56 -4.05
CA GLU A 127 9.08 -19.85 -4.64
C GLU A 127 10.26 -19.02 -4.09
N GLU A 128 10.03 -17.93 -3.33
CA GLU A 128 11.08 -16.95 -2.98
C GLU A 128 11.82 -17.20 -1.64
N TRP A 129 11.63 -18.35 -0.99
CA TRP A 129 12.27 -18.68 0.31
C TRP A 129 13.36 -19.76 0.26
N SER A 130 13.93 -19.98 -0.92
CA SER A 130 15.04 -20.94 -1.15
C SER A 130 16.37 -20.46 -0.58
#